data_AF-A0A2M9YEU3-F1
#
_entry.id   AF-A0A2M9YEU3-F1
#
_cell.length_a   1.000
_cell.length_b   1.000
_cell.length_c   1.000
_cell.angle_alpha   90.00
_cell.angle_beta   90.00
_cell.angle_gamma   90.00
#
_symmetry.space_group_name_H-M   'P 1'
#
loop_
_entity.id
_entity.type
_entity.pdbx_description
1 polymer ?
#
loop_
_entity_poly.entity_id
_entity_poly.type
_entity_poly.pdbx_seq_one_letter_code
_entity_poly.pdbx_strand_id
1 'polypeptide(L)'
;MGCKKILILFLLLFQTCKANILDKMKELQKEGKVLELAILCNEHQDQEYKEICNTAWDETGRRIDQILSQQADLPFLRVSVDEKTKKQVEEIFSKNPALKDRYLPIWKKIVQE
;
A
#
# COMPACT_ATOMS: atom_id res chain seq x y z
N MET A 1 -15.17 -13.05 44.45
CA MET A 1 -15.23 -11.90 43.49
C MET A 1 -13.81 -11.51 43.09
N GLY A 2 -13.26 -12.04 41.99
CA GLY A 2 -11.84 -11.78 41.66
C GLY A 2 -11.45 -11.88 40.18
N CYS A 3 -12.24 -12.54 39.33
CA CYS A 3 -11.84 -12.80 37.94
C CYS A 3 -12.23 -11.72 36.91
N LYS A 4 -12.91 -10.62 37.31
CA LYS A 4 -13.38 -9.60 36.35
C LYS A 4 -12.39 -8.46 36.05
N LYS A 5 -11.33 -8.26 36.86
CA LYS A 5 -10.40 -7.12 36.68
C LYS A 5 -9.25 -7.40 35.71
N ILE A 6 -8.86 -8.67 35.53
CA ILE A 6 -7.75 -9.04 34.63
C ILE A 6 -8.13 -8.90 33.14
N LEU A 7 -9.42 -9.07 32.80
CA LEU A 7 -9.90 -8.98 31.42
C LEU A 7 -9.88 -7.52 30.88
N ILE A 8 -10.01 -6.52 31.75
CA ILE A 8 -10.06 -5.10 31.37
C ILE A 8 -8.65 -4.57 31.04
N LEU A 9 -7.61 -5.08 31.70
CA LEU A 9 -6.23 -4.64 31.48
C LEU A 9 -5.70 -5.06 30.09
N PHE A 10 -6.13 -6.21 29.59
CA PHE A 10 -5.74 -6.71 28.26
C PHE A 10 -6.42 -5.93 27.12
N LEU A 11 -7.66 -5.48 27.31
CA LEU A 11 -8.39 -4.67 26.33
C LEU A 11 -7.76 -3.28 26.10
N LEU A 12 -7.14 -2.69 27.12
CA LEU A 12 -6.49 -1.38 27.02
C LEU A 12 -5.16 -1.43 26.24
N LEU A 13 -4.45 -2.55 26.27
CA LEU A 13 -3.18 -2.72 25.56
C LEU A 13 -3.37 -2.86 24.03
N PHE A 14 -4.50 -3.40 23.58
CA PHE A 14 -4.78 -3.51 22.14
C PHE A 14 -5.16 -2.17 21.49
N GLN A 15 -5.66 -1.20 22.26
CA GLN A 15 -6.07 0.10 21.69
C GLN A 15 -4.88 1.01 21.36
N THR A 16 -3.78 0.92 22.11
CA THR A 16 -2.62 1.80 21.91
C THR A 16 -1.81 1.46 20.66
N CYS A 17 -1.73 0.17 20.29
CA CYS A 17 -1.12 -0.24 19.01
C CYS A 17 -1.94 0.26 17.80
N LYS A 18 -3.27 0.17 17.86
CA LYS A 18 -4.15 0.57 16.75
C LYS A 18 -4.13 2.07 16.48
N ALA A 19 -4.17 2.89 17.52
CA ALA A 19 -4.07 4.35 17.39
C ALA A 19 -2.78 4.77 16.65
N ASN A 20 -1.66 4.11 16.98
CA ASN A 20 -0.37 4.39 16.35
C ASN A 20 -0.35 4.08 14.84
N ILE A 21 -1.02 3.00 14.40
CA ILE A 21 -1.08 2.65 12.97
C ILE A 21 -1.94 3.64 12.19
N LEU A 22 -3.11 4.03 12.69
CA LEU A 22 -3.95 5.02 12.02
C LEU A 22 -3.25 6.37 11.86
N ASP A 23 -2.57 6.82 12.92
CA ASP A 23 -1.81 8.07 12.88
C ASP A 23 -0.67 7.98 11.87
N LYS A 24 0.01 6.83 11.80
CA LYS A 24 1.04 6.60 10.79
C LYS A 24 0.48 6.61 9.36
N MET A 25 -0.68 5.98 9.14
CA MET A 25 -1.36 5.98 7.84
C MET A 25 -1.73 7.41 7.41
N LYS A 26 -2.28 8.22 8.31
CA LYS A 26 -2.62 9.62 8.05
C LYS A 26 -1.39 10.48 7.77
N GLU A 27 -0.29 10.24 8.47
CA GLU A 27 0.98 10.90 8.20
C GLU A 27 1.48 10.59 6.78
N LEU A 28 1.52 9.31 6.39
CA LEU A 28 1.94 8.89 5.05
C LEU A 28 1.03 9.47 3.96
N GLN A 29 -0.28 9.53 4.21
CA GLN A 29 -1.25 10.16 3.31
C GLN A 29 -0.95 11.65 3.13
N LYS A 30 -0.72 12.38 4.22
CA LYS A 30 -0.40 13.81 4.20
C LYS A 30 0.92 14.10 3.48
N GLU A 31 1.91 13.22 3.63
CA GLU A 31 3.20 13.33 2.96
C GLU A 31 3.15 12.92 1.47
N GLY A 32 2.02 12.41 0.98
CA GLY A 32 1.88 11.93 -0.39
C GLY A 32 2.68 10.64 -0.66
N LYS A 33 3.05 9.90 0.39
CA LYS A 33 3.81 8.64 0.30
C LYS A 33 2.90 7.47 0.01
N VAL A 34 2.19 7.56 -1.11
CA VAL A 34 1.10 6.66 -1.50
C VAL A 34 1.52 5.18 -1.54
N LEU A 35 2.72 4.87 -2.06
CA LEU A 35 3.19 3.48 -2.13
C LEU A 35 3.51 2.90 -0.75
N GLU A 36 4.09 3.70 0.15
CA GLU A 36 4.38 3.29 1.53
C GLU A 36 3.06 3.06 2.30
N LEU A 37 2.07 3.94 2.08
CA LEU A 37 0.73 3.79 2.64
C LEU A 37 0.03 2.53 2.12
N ALA A 38 0.12 2.25 0.81
CA ALA A 38 -0.49 1.06 0.21
C ALA A 38 0.13 -0.25 0.72
N ILE A 39 1.45 -0.26 0.97
CA ILE A 39 2.13 -1.38 1.63
C ILE A 39 1.60 -1.57 3.04
N LEU A 40 1.54 -0.49 3.83
CA LEU A 40 1.01 -0.54 5.20
C LEU A 40 -0.45 -1.04 5.22
N CYS A 41 -1.26 -0.63 4.24
CA CYS A 41 -2.63 -1.11 4.06
C CYS A 41 -2.74 -2.58 3.67
N ASN A 42 -1.75 -3.12 2.97
CA ASN A 42 -1.70 -4.55 2.70
C ASN A 42 -1.41 -5.37 3.97
N GLU A 43 -0.72 -4.77 4.95
CA GLU A 43 -0.38 -5.41 6.23
C GLU A 43 -1.49 -5.26 7.27
N HIS A 44 -2.30 -4.21 7.16
CA HIS A 44 -3.37 -3.87 8.10
C HIS A 44 -4.71 -3.69 7.37
N GLN A 45 -5.47 -4.78 7.26
CA GLN A 45 -6.75 -4.84 6.55
C GLN A 45 -7.98 -4.68 7.45
N ASP A 46 -7.81 -4.18 8.68
CA ASP A 46 -8.93 -3.94 9.60
C ASP A 46 -9.98 -2.99 8.97
N GLN A 47 -11.26 -3.20 9.26
CA GLN A 47 -12.35 -2.38 8.69
C GLN A 47 -12.22 -0.88 9.03
N GLU A 48 -11.59 -0.55 10.15
CA GLU A 48 -11.33 0.84 10.57
C GLU A 48 -10.38 1.59 9.62
N TYR A 49 -9.53 0.90 8.88
CA TYR A 49 -8.59 1.49 7.91
C TYR A 49 -9.12 1.47 6.47
N LYS A 50 -10.31 0.89 6.25
CA LYS A 50 -10.82 0.62 4.90
C LYS A 50 -10.87 1.87 4.01
N GLU A 51 -11.34 2.99 4.54
CA GLU A 51 -11.49 4.23 3.74
C GLU A 51 -10.13 4.79 3.30
N ILE A 52 -9.18 4.90 4.22
CA ILE A 52 -7.83 5.39 3.92
C ILE A 52 -7.09 4.42 2.99
N CYS A 53 -7.27 3.11 3.17
CA CYS A 53 -6.65 2.10 2.34
C CYS A 53 -7.24 2.00 0.93
N ASN A 54 -8.57 2.14 0.78
CA ASN A 54 -9.19 2.23 -0.53
C ASN A 54 -8.64 3.43 -1.31
N THR A 55 -8.58 4.60 -0.65
CA THR A 55 -8.01 5.81 -1.25
C THR A 55 -6.55 5.60 -1.65
N ALA A 56 -5.75 4.98 -0.77
CA ALA A 56 -4.34 4.70 -1.04
C ALA A 56 -4.14 3.73 -2.23
N TRP A 57 -4.98 2.70 -2.35
CA TRP A 57 -4.91 1.77 -3.48
C TRP A 57 -5.37 2.40 -4.80
N ASP A 58 -6.38 3.27 -4.77
CA ASP A 58 -6.81 4.03 -5.95
C ASP A 58 -5.70 4.99 -6.43
N GLU A 59 -5.08 5.71 -5.51
CA GLU A 59 -3.94 6.59 -5.82
C GLU A 59 -2.72 5.81 -6.29
N THR A 60 -2.47 4.63 -5.71
CA THR A 60 -1.42 3.71 -6.17
C THR A 60 -1.67 3.29 -7.61
N GLY A 61 -2.91 2.92 -7.95
CA GLY A 61 -3.29 2.60 -9.32
C GLY A 61 -2.98 3.74 -10.29
N ARG A 62 -3.36 4.98 -9.94
CA ARG A 62 -3.04 6.18 -10.74
C ARG A 62 -1.53 6.40 -10.88
N ARG A 63 -0.75 6.16 -9.82
CA ARG A 63 0.70 6.29 -9.87
C ARG A 63 1.33 5.25 -10.80
N ILE A 64 0.84 4.02 -10.77
CA ILE A 64 1.28 2.95 -11.68
C ILE A 64 0.91 3.31 -13.12
N ASP A 65 -0.32 3.77 -13.37
CA ASP A 65 -0.76 4.24 -14.70
C ASP A 65 0.17 5.33 -15.24
N GLN A 66 0.54 6.31 -14.40
CA GLN A 66 1.50 7.35 -14.76
C GLN A 66 2.86 6.78 -15.17
N ILE A 67 3.40 5.82 -14.40
CA ILE A 67 4.68 5.16 -14.73
C ILE A 67 4.56 4.44 -16.07
N LEU A 68 3.50 3.65 -16.26
CA LEU A 68 3.31 2.87 -17.47
C LEU A 68 3.08 3.74 -18.70
N SER A 69 2.49 4.94 -18.54
CA SER A 69 2.30 5.91 -19.61
C SER A 69 3.60 6.59 -20.09
N GLN A 70 4.70 6.49 -19.33
CA GLN A 70 6.00 7.03 -19.75
C GLN A 70 6.67 6.20 -20.86
N GLN A 71 6.01 5.15 -21.35
CA GLN A 71 6.51 4.36 -22.46
C GLN A 71 6.81 5.28 -23.66
N ALA A 72 8.06 5.28 -24.10
CA ALA A 72 8.50 6.10 -25.21
C ALA A 72 7.91 5.60 -26.54
N ASP A 73 7.82 6.50 -27.52
CA ASP A 73 7.29 6.20 -28.87
C ASP A 73 8.01 5.05 -29.58
N LEU A 74 9.25 4.74 -29.15
CA LEU A 74 10.01 3.61 -29.65
C LEU A 74 9.60 2.33 -28.93
N PRO A 75 9.01 1.33 -29.64
CA PRO A 75 8.33 0.18 -29.02
C PRO A 75 9.26 -0.78 -28.26
N PHE A 76 10.58 -0.61 -28.38
CA PHE A 76 11.60 -1.40 -27.67
C PHE A 76 12.11 -0.73 -26.40
N LEU A 77 11.83 0.56 -26.19
CA LEU A 77 12.27 1.28 -24.99
C LEU A 77 11.34 0.97 -23.83
N ARG A 78 11.85 0.20 -22.88
CA ARG A 78 11.21 -0.04 -21.58
C ARG A 78 11.38 1.17 -20.67
N VAL A 79 10.38 1.43 -19.83
CA VAL A 79 10.41 2.48 -18.80
C VAL A 79 11.43 2.11 -17.73
N SER A 80 12.33 3.04 -17.44
CA SER A 80 13.25 2.93 -16.30
C SER A 80 12.57 3.50 -15.06
N VAL A 81 12.53 2.72 -14.00
CA VAL A 81 11.95 3.08 -12.70
C VAL A 81 13.06 2.90 -11.66
N ASP A 82 13.15 3.82 -10.69
CA ASP A 82 14.11 3.67 -9.61
C ASP A 82 13.83 2.40 -8.79
N GLU A 83 14.90 1.80 -8.25
CA GLU A 83 14.83 0.51 -7.57
C GLU A 83 13.88 0.52 -6.35
N LYS A 84 13.79 1.65 -5.63
CA LYS A 84 12.89 1.78 -4.47
C LYS A 84 11.44 1.68 -4.92
N THR A 85 11.04 2.51 -5.89
CA THR A 85 9.67 2.51 -6.43
C THR A 85 9.32 1.14 -7.01
N LYS A 86 10.25 0.52 -7.76
CA LYS A 86 10.04 -0.81 -8.34
C LYS A 86 9.74 -1.85 -7.28
N LYS A 87 10.58 -1.94 -6.23
CA LYS A 87 10.38 -2.88 -5.12
C LYS A 87 9.04 -2.65 -4.40
N GLN A 88 8.69 -1.38 -4.16
CA GLN A 88 7.43 -1.05 -3.49
C GLN A 88 6.22 -1.49 -4.31
N VAL A 89 6.23 -1.26 -5.63
CA VAL A 89 5.14 -1.69 -6.52
C VAL A 89 5.05 -3.22 -6.57
N GLU A 90 6.18 -3.92 -6.67
CA GLU A 90 6.20 -5.39 -6.68
C GLU A 90 5.73 -5.99 -5.36
N GLU A 91 6.08 -5.37 -4.22
CA GLU A 91 5.55 -5.75 -2.92
C GLU A 91 4.04 -5.56 -2.85
N ILE A 92 3.52 -4.43 -3.36
CA ILE A 92 2.08 -4.18 -3.40
C ILE A 92 1.37 -5.28 -4.20
N PHE A 93 1.91 -5.67 -5.35
CA PHE A 93 1.35 -6.77 -6.15
C PHE A 93 1.37 -8.11 -5.41
N SER A 94 2.33 -8.36 -4.53
CA SER A 94 2.40 -9.62 -3.80
C SER A 94 1.24 -9.81 -2.80
N LYS A 95 0.68 -8.72 -2.29
CA LYS A 95 -0.36 -8.73 -1.23
C LYS A 95 -1.71 -8.12 -1.66
N ASN A 96 -1.79 -7.46 -2.82
CA ASN A 96 -3.03 -6.87 -3.35
C ASN A 96 -3.41 -7.52 -4.71
N PRO A 97 -4.31 -8.52 -4.73
CA PRO A 97 -4.72 -9.22 -5.95
C PRO A 97 -5.32 -8.30 -7.01
N ALA A 98 -6.12 -7.31 -6.63
CA ALA A 98 -6.77 -6.42 -7.58
C ALA A 98 -5.76 -5.59 -8.38
N LEU A 99 -4.76 -5.01 -7.69
CA LEU A 99 -3.69 -4.28 -8.36
C LEU A 99 -2.77 -5.21 -9.15
N LYS A 100 -2.46 -6.39 -8.60
CA LYS A 100 -1.65 -7.41 -9.28
C LYS A 100 -2.27 -7.81 -10.62
N ASP A 101 -3.52 -8.21 -10.63
CA ASP A 101 -4.19 -8.73 -11.82
C ASP A 101 -4.31 -7.66 -12.90
N ARG A 102 -4.54 -6.41 -12.47
CA ARG A 102 -4.65 -5.28 -13.39
C ARG A 102 -3.30 -4.86 -14.00
N TYR A 103 -2.24 -4.82 -13.20
CA TYR A 103 -1.01 -4.11 -13.59
C TYR A 103 0.22 -5.01 -13.79
N LEU A 104 0.35 -6.14 -13.08
CA LEU A 104 1.57 -6.97 -13.13
C LEU A 104 1.93 -7.44 -14.56
N PRO A 105 0.99 -7.88 -15.42
CA PRO A 105 1.32 -8.29 -16.78
C PRO A 105 1.92 -7.14 -17.62
N ILE A 106 1.37 -5.93 -17.44
CA ILE A 106 1.81 -4.73 -18.17
C ILE A 106 3.16 -4.25 -17.61
N TRP A 107 3.29 -4.23 -16.29
CA TRP A 107 4.50 -3.88 -15.57
C TRP A 107 5.71 -4.70 -16.05
N LYS A 108 5.59 -6.02 -16.10
CA LYS A 108 6.67 -6.92 -16.57
C LYS A 108 7.06 -6.70 -18.03
N LYS A 109 6.16 -6.18 -18.86
CA LYS A 109 6.40 -5.90 -20.27
C LYS A 109 7.10 -4.55 -20.46
N ILE A 110 6.69 -3.55 -19.68
CA ILE A 110 7.07 -2.14 -19.88
C ILE A 110 8.28 -1.76 -19.03
N VAL A 111 8.39 -2.25 -17.79
CA VAL A 111 9.44 -1.83 -16.86
C VAL A 111 10.71 -2.67 -17.04
N GLN A 112 11.88 -2.03 -16.98
CA GLN A 112 13.18 -2.73 -17.05
C GLN A 112 13.42 -3.65 -15.85
N GLU A 113 14.15 -4.74 -16.07
CA GLU A 113 14.63 -5.64 -15.00
C GLU A 113 15.66 -4.95 -14.10
#